data_AF-A0A353E7E2-F1
#
_entry.id   AF-A0A353E7E2-F1
#
_cell.length_a   1.000
_cell.length_b   1.000
_cell.length_c   1.000
_cell.angle_alpha   90.00
_cell.angle_beta   90.00
_cell.angle_gamma   90.00
#
_symmetry.space_group_name_H-M   'P 1'
#
loop_
_entity.id
_entity.type
_entity.pdbx_description
1 polymer ?
#
loop_
_entity_poly.entity_id
_entity_poly.type
_entity_poly.pdbx_seq_one_letter_code
_entity_poly.pdbx_strand_id
1 'polypeptide(L)'
;MLENDECGLDGIQREAAMRCLDYYMNGNSHFTELSARGCIAQMYYYEGDTKKVFAPYFDYKEIRDEYEKVKDMIPDYNMWDYAVTMNLAYSNHWEVVRKWTKSKEKLTERMSELAVSFLCDEDTAHPCDKIFWYMNS
;
A
#
# COMPACT_ATOMS: atom_id res chain seq x y z
N MET A 1 3.67 11.90 8.46
CA MET A 1 4.76 10.93 8.46
C MET A 1 4.47 9.78 9.41
N LEU A 2 3.31 9.15 9.39
CA LEU A 2 2.22 9.68 10.20
C LEU A 2 2.71 10.15 11.58
N GLU A 3 2.35 11.41 11.87
CA GLU A 3 3.18 12.56 12.32
C GLU A 3 3.91 13.31 11.18
N ASN A 4 3.32 14.34 10.55
CA ASN A 4 4.01 15.34 9.68
C ASN A 4 4.40 14.97 8.21
N ASP A 5 3.49 14.45 7.40
CA ASP A 5 3.53 14.30 5.91
C ASP A 5 4.78 13.84 5.11
N GLU A 6 5.88 13.36 5.70
CA GLU A 6 6.96 12.72 4.89
C GLU A 6 6.88 11.17 4.94
N CYS A 7 7.84 10.44 4.37
CA CYS A 7 7.95 8.97 4.47
C CYS A 7 9.39 8.52 4.78
N GLY A 8 10.14 9.35 5.52
CA GLY A 8 11.53 9.05 5.86
C GLY A 8 11.60 8.08 7.04
N LEU A 9 12.00 6.83 6.79
CA LEU A 9 12.55 6.00 7.85
C LEU A 9 14.01 6.40 8.07
N ASP A 10 14.41 6.66 9.32
CA ASP A 10 15.83 6.78 9.66
C ASP A 10 16.55 5.43 9.49
N GLY A 11 17.89 5.43 9.57
CA GLY A 11 18.69 4.23 9.34
C GLY A 11 18.36 3.06 10.27
N ILE A 12 17.95 3.34 11.51
CA ILE A 12 17.60 2.34 12.52
C ILE A 12 16.20 1.79 12.24
N GLN A 13 15.25 2.68 11.92
CA GLN A 13 13.90 2.33 11.52
C GLN A 13 13.89 1.48 10.24
N ARG A 14 14.80 1.76 9.31
CA ARG A 14 14.97 0.98 8.08
C ARG A 14 15.45 -0.44 8.37
N GLU A 15 16.48 -0.61 9.19
CA GLU A 15 16.94 -1.96 9.59
C GLU A 15 15.90 -2.72 10.42
N ALA A 16 15.15 -2.03 11.28
CA ALA A 16 14.06 -2.64 12.04
C ALA A 16 12.93 -3.10 11.10
N ALA A 17 12.55 -2.28 10.12
CA ALA A 17 11.58 -2.65 9.10
C ALA A 17 12.06 -3.88 8.29
N MET A 18 13.32 -3.90 7.86
CA MET A 18 13.91 -5.06 7.15
C MET A 18 13.94 -6.33 8.00
N ARG A 19 14.24 -6.24 9.31
CA ARG A 19 14.19 -7.39 10.23
C ARG A 19 12.78 -7.89 10.48
N CYS A 20 11.80 -6.99 10.57
CA CYS A 20 10.39 -7.38 10.63
C CYS A 20 10.01 -8.12 9.35
N LEU A 21 10.40 -7.60 8.18
CA LEU A 21 10.17 -8.21 6.87
C LEU A 21 10.75 -9.63 6.74
N ASP A 22 11.91 -9.93 7.34
CA ASP A 22 12.44 -11.30 7.43
C ASP A 22 11.61 -12.21 8.37
N TYR A 23 11.06 -11.66 9.45
CA TYR A 23 10.21 -12.41 10.39
C TYR A 23 8.82 -12.74 9.81
N TYR A 24 8.33 -11.91 8.88
CA TYR A 24 7.09 -12.09 8.12
C TYR A 24 7.06 -13.41 7.31
N MET A 25 8.21 -13.88 6.83
CA MET A 25 8.33 -15.12 6.05
C MET A 25 7.95 -16.40 6.84
N ASN A 26 7.78 -16.33 8.16
CA ASN A 26 7.64 -17.49 9.05
C ASN A 26 6.28 -17.60 9.78
N GLY A 27 5.22 -16.92 9.32
CA GLY A 27 3.85 -17.29 9.71
C GLY A 27 2.95 -16.17 10.26
N ASN A 28 3.12 -14.92 9.82
CA ASN A 28 2.16 -13.86 10.11
C ASN A 28 2.00 -12.97 8.87
N SER A 29 0.97 -13.17 8.03
CA SER A 29 0.87 -12.57 6.68
C SER A 29 0.28 -11.15 6.62
N HIS A 30 0.31 -10.39 7.73
CA HIS A 30 -0.32 -9.07 7.83
C HIS A 30 0.63 -7.95 8.21
N PHE A 31 0.72 -6.88 7.41
CA PHE A 31 1.60 -5.76 7.70
C PHE A 31 1.28 -5.12 9.07
N THR A 32 2.33 -4.82 9.83
CA THR A 32 2.30 -3.84 10.93
C THR A 32 2.43 -2.43 10.36
N GLU A 33 2.14 -1.41 11.17
CA GLU A 33 2.40 -0.03 10.79
C GLU A 33 3.84 0.19 10.30
N LEU A 34 4.84 -0.31 11.03
CA LEU A 34 6.25 -0.08 10.70
C LEU A 34 6.62 -0.72 9.36
N SER A 35 6.21 -1.99 9.14
CA SER A 35 6.48 -2.69 7.88
C SER A 35 5.72 -2.05 6.72
N ALA A 36 4.46 -1.64 6.92
CA ALA A 36 3.67 -0.96 5.89
C ALA A 36 4.30 0.36 5.48
N ARG A 37 4.73 1.17 6.45
CA ARG A 37 5.46 2.42 6.17
C ARG A 37 6.75 2.16 5.40
N GLY A 38 7.51 1.14 5.78
CA GLY A 38 8.71 0.73 5.07
C GLY A 38 8.45 0.31 3.62
N CYS A 39 7.35 -0.40 3.36
CA CYS A 39 6.95 -0.74 2.00
C CYS A 39 6.48 0.48 1.21
N ILE A 40 5.56 1.28 1.77
CA ILE A 40 4.99 2.45 1.09
C ILE A 40 6.08 3.47 0.74
N ALA A 41 7.05 3.72 1.63
CA ALA A 41 8.15 4.66 1.38
C ALA A 41 9.00 4.33 0.14
N GLN A 42 8.96 3.08 -0.32
CA GLN A 42 9.74 2.62 -1.48
C GLN A 42 8.93 2.66 -2.78
N MET A 43 7.61 2.87 -2.71
CA MET A 43 6.75 2.92 -3.87
C MET A 43 6.91 4.25 -4.61
N TYR A 44 6.96 4.18 -5.94
CA TYR A 44 6.99 5.35 -6.81
C TYR A 44 6.29 5.05 -8.13
N TYR A 45 5.83 6.11 -8.80
CA TYR A 45 5.47 6.07 -10.21
C TYR A 45 6.28 7.10 -11.00
N TYR A 46 6.32 6.95 -12.32
CA TYR A 46 6.91 7.96 -13.20
C TYR A 46 5.84 8.94 -13.69
N GLU A 47 6.04 10.23 -13.41
CA GLU A 47 5.32 11.32 -14.08
C GLU A 47 6.07 11.70 -15.36
N GLY A 48 5.53 11.31 -16.50
CA GLY A 48 6.26 11.33 -17.77
C GLY A 48 7.37 10.27 -17.78
N ASP A 49 8.47 10.54 -18.49
CA ASP A 49 9.53 9.54 -18.67
C ASP A 49 10.65 9.61 -17.61
N THR A 50 10.69 10.69 -16.80
CA THR A 50 11.90 11.00 -16.02
C THR A 50 11.68 11.35 -14.55
N LYS A 51 10.47 11.77 -14.15
CA LYS A 51 10.23 12.24 -12.78
C LYS A 51 9.61 11.14 -11.93
N LYS A 52 10.34 10.65 -10.92
CA LYS A 52 9.79 9.77 -9.90
C LYS A 52 8.95 10.58 -8.91
N VAL A 53 7.72 10.14 -8.68
CA VAL A 53 6.85 10.62 -7.61
C VAL A 53 6.70 9.48 -6.62
N PHE A 54 7.15 9.71 -5.39
CA PHE A 54 7.13 8.70 -4.33
C PHE A 54 5.83 8.77 -3.53
N ALA A 55 5.44 7.63 -2.96
CA ALA A 55 4.33 7.54 -2.02
C ALA A 55 4.70 8.18 -0.65
N PRO A 56 3.75 8.38 0.27
CA PRO A 56 2.33 7.97 0.20
C PRO A 56 1.52 8.83 -0.77
N TYR A 57 0.61 8.20 -1.54
CA TYR A 57 -0.32 8.91 -2.44
C TYR A 57 -1.65 9.25 -1.77
N PHE A 58 -1.96 8.51 -0.71
CA PHE A 58 -3.13 8.70 0.14
C PHE A 58 -2.64 8.98 1.55
N ASP A 59 -3.21 9.99 2.19
CA ASP A 59 -2.93 10.24 3.59
C ASP A 59 -3.64 9.21 4.48
N TYR A 60 -3.28 9.15 5.76
CA TYR A 60 -3.88 8.19 6.69
C TYR A 60 -5.35 8.40 6.93
N LYS A 61 -5.82 9.65 6.92
CA LYS A 61 -7.22 9.92 7.11
C LYS A 61 -7.99 9.34 5.92
N GLU A 62 -7.49 9.51 4.70
CA GLU A 62 -8.05 8.89 3.49
C GLU A 62 -8.05 7.37 3.58
N ILE A 63 -6.91 6.76 3.90
CA ILE A 63 -6.79 5.30 4.04
C ILE A 63 -7.75 4.76 5.10
N ARG A 64 -7.77 5.37 6.29
CA ARG A 64 -8.62 4.92 7.40
C ARG A 64 -10.10 5.10 7.06
N ASP A 65 -10.47 6.27 6.55
CA ASP A 65 -11.86 6.57 6.23
C ASP A 65 -12.39 5.65 5.10
N GLU A 66 -11.54 5.23 4.15
CA GLU A 66 -11.90 4.24 3.13
C GLU A 66 -11.90 2.80 3.67
N TYR A 67 -10.89 2.42 4.45
CA TYR A 67 -10.81 1.10 5.07
C TYR A 67 -12.05 0.80 5.92
N GLU A 68 -12.52 1.76 6.72
CA GLU A 68 -13.73 1.60 7.54
C GLU A 68 -14.99 1.29 6.70
N LYS A 69 -15.04 1.71 5.44
CA LYS A 69 -16.16 1.40 4.53
C LYS A 69 -16.10 -0.01 3.97
N VAL A 70 -14.89 -0.57 3.82
CA VAL A 70 -14.66 -1.83 3.08
C VAL A 70 -14.15 -2.97 3.96
N LYS A 71 -13.80 -2.73 5.22
CA LYS A 71 -13.21 -3.74 6.13
C LYS A 71 -14.01 -5.03 6.23
N ASP A 72 -15.34 -4.95 6.14
CA ASP A 72 -16.22 -6.13 6.21
C ASP A 72 -16.14 -6.98 4.93
N MET A 73 -15.65 -6.43 3.82
CA MET A 73 -15.40 -7.14 2.55
C MET A 73 -14.03 -7.83 2.54
N ILE A 74 -13.11 -7.42 3.40
CA ILE A 74 -11.74 -7.95 3.53
C ILE A 74 -11.47 -8.37 4.99
N PRO A 75 -12.30 -9.25 5.58
CA PRO A 75 -12.32 -9.50 7.03
C PRO A 75 -11.01 -10.07 7.59
N ASP A 76 -10.21 -10.73 6.75
CA ASP A 76 -8.92 -11.29 7.13
C ASP A 76 -7.80 -10.25 7.12
N TYR A 77 -8.00 -9.08 6.50
CA TYR A 77 -6.95 -8.08 6.31
C TYR A 77 -7.13 -6.88 7.22
N ASN A 78 -6.01 -6.32 7.67
CA ASN A 78 -6.01 -5.12 8.50
C ASN A 78 -5.86 -3.84 7.65
N MET A 79 -5.98 -2.69 8.30
CA MET A 79 -5.85 -1.38 7.65
C MET A 79 -4.48 -1.19 6.97
N TRP A 80 -3.42 -1.80 7.48
CA TRP A 80 -2.07 -1.68 6.93
C TRP A 80 -1.90 -2.52 5.66
N ASP A 81 -2.47 -3.73 5.62
CA ASP A 81 -2.56 -4.54 4.40
C ASP A 81 -3.27 -3.77 3.29
N TYR A 82 -4.41 -3.19 3.64
CA TYR A 82 -5.17 -2.32 2.76
C TYR A 82 -4.36 -1.09 2.31
N ALA A 83 -3.68 -0.41 3.23
CA ALA A 83 -2.89 0.79 2.93
C ALA A 83 -1.75 0.50 1.95
N VAL A 84 -1.01 -0.59 2.17
CA VAL A 84 0.08 -1.02 1.27
C VAL A 84 -0.50 -1.37 -0.10
N THR A 85 -1.58 -2.16 -0.14
CA THR A 85 -2.21 -2.58 -1.40
C THR A 85 -2.71 -1.39 -2.21
N MET A 86 -3.37 -0.43 -1.55
CA MET A 86 -3.92 0.75 -2.22
C MET A 86 -2.82 1.65 -2.80
N ASN A 87 -1.72 1.86 -2.07
CA ASN A 87 -0.56 2.61 -2.59
C ASN A 87 0.16 1.85 -3.70
N LEU A 88 0.28 0.53 -3.60
CA LEU A 88 0.89 -0.30 -4.63
C LEU A 88 0.08 -0.24 -5.93
N ALA A 89 -1.24 -0.45 -5.83
CA ALA A 89 -2.16 -0.36 -6.96
C ALA A 89 -2.07 1.00 -7.65
N TYR A 90 -2.00 2.08 -6.87
CA TYR A 90 -1.80 3.43 -7.41
C TYR A 90 -0.45 3.56 -8.13
N SER A 91 0.65 3.11 -7.53
CA SER A 91 1.98 3.21 -8.15
C SER A 91 2.07 2.44 -9.48
N ASN A 92 1.49 1.24 -9.53
CA ASN A 92 1.54 0.37 -10.71
C ASN A 92 0.58 0.79 -11.82
N HIS A 93 -0.51 1.49 -11.48
CA HIS A 93 -1.59 1.78 -12.43
C HIS A 93 -1.91 3.27 -12.59
N TRP A 94 -1.09 4.16 -12.02
CA TRP A 94 -1.26 5.63 -12.07
C TRP A 94 -1.70 6.15 -13.45
N GLU A 95 -1.01 5.76 -14.51
CA GLU A 95 -1.27 6.23 -15.88
C GLU A 95 -2.66 5.87 -16.40
N VAL A 96 -3.18 4.70 -16.01
CA VAL A 96 -4.51 4.24 -16.41
C VAL A 96 -5.56 4.92 -15.55
N VAL A 97 -5.35 4.92 -14.24
CA VAL A 97 -6.31 5.42 -13.24
C VAL A 97 -6.55 6.92 -13.40
N ARG A 98 -5.50 7.70 -13.63
CA ARG A 98 -5.61 9.16 -13.86
C ARG A 98 -6.41 9.51 -15.11
N LYS A 99 -6.45 8.62 -16.11
CA LYS A 99 -7.24 8.82 -17.34
C LYS A 99 -8.71 8.47 -17.13
N TRP A 100 -8.99 7.53 -16.24
CA TRP A 100 -10.35 7.09 -15.93
C TRP A 100 -11.05 7.95 -14.87
N THR A 101 -10.27 8.67 -14.07
CA THR A 101 -10.78 9.42 -12.93
C THR A 101 -10.50 10.91 -13.11
N LYS A 102 -11.53 11.73 -12.95
CA LYS A 102 -11.47 13.19 -13.13
C LYS A 102 -11.37 13.96 -11.81
N SER A 103 -11.54 13.29 -10.68
CA SER A 103 -11.48 13.88 -9.34
C SER A 103 -10.70 12.95 -8.40
N LYS A 104 -10.11 13.53 -7.34
CA LYS A 104 -9.40 12.78 -6.30
C LYS A 104 -10.32 11.76 -5.62
N GLU A 105 -11.57 12.12 -5.36
CA GLU A 105 -12.57 11.24 -4.77
C GLU A 105 -12.81 9.98 -5.61
N LYS A 106 -13.05 10.13 -6.92
CA LYS A 106 -13.25 8.98 -7.83
C LYS A 106 -11.98 8.15 -7.98
N LEU A 107 -10.82 8.79 -7.91
CA LEU A 107 -9.53 8.11 -7.90
C LEU A 107 -9.38 7.23 -6.65
N THR A 108 -9.68 7.77 -5.48
CA THR A 108 -9.65 7.08 -4.20
C THR A 108 -10.62 5.89 -4.20
N GLU A 109 -11.86 6.09 -4.66
CA GLU A 109 -12.87 5.03 -4.79
C GLU A 109 -12.37 3.88 -5.69
N ARG A 110 -11.80 4.19 -6.87
CA ARG A 110 -11.26 3.15 -7.76
C ARG A 110 -10.07 2.42 -7.16
N MET A 111 -9.18 3.11 -6.44
CA MET A 111 -8.06 2.44 -5.78
C MET A 111 -8.50 1.57 -4.61
N SER A 112 -9.55 1.99 -3.91
CA SER A 112 -10.21 1.17 -2.89
C SER A 112 -10.77 -0.12 -3.48
N GLU A 113 -11.52 -0.02 -4.59
CA GLU A 113 -12.07 -1.19 -5.30
C GLU A 113 -10.97 -2.15 -5.78
N LEU A 114 -9.89 -1.63 -6.37
CA LEU A 114 -8.76 -2.48 -6.80
C LEU A 114 -8.06 -3.13 -5.62
N ALA A 115 -7.88 -2.41 -4.51
CA ALA A 115 -7.25 -2.97 -3.31
C ALA A 115 -8.08 -4.11 -2.73
N VAL A 116 -9.40 -3.94 -2.63
CA VAL A 116 -10.33 -5.01 -2.20
C VAL A 116 -10.26 -6.19 -3.16
N SER A 117 -10.32 -5.94 -4.47
CA SER A 117 -10.25 -7.02 -5.47
C SER A 117 -8.95 -7.80 -5.40
N PHE A 118 -7.82 -7.13 -5.11
CA PHE A 118 -6.53 -7.78 -4.97
C PHE A 118 -6.42 -8.60 -3.69
N LEU A 119 -6.92 -8.08 -2.56
CA LEU A 119 -6.90 -8.77 -1.28
C LEU A 119 -7.88 -9.96 -1.23
N CYS A 120 -8.94 -9.93 -2.02
CA CYS A 120 -9.87 -11.05 -2.19
C CYS A 120 -9.53 -11.96 -3.38
N ASP A 121 -8.36 -11.81 -3.99
CA ASP A 121 -7.92 -12.65 -5.11
C ASP A 121 -7.76 -14.11 -4.66
N GLU A 122 -8.61 -15.00 -5.17
CA GLU A 122 -8.63 -16.43 -4.85
C GLU A 122 -7.38 -17.19 -5.36
N ASP A 123 -6.57 -16.59 -6.24
CA ASP A 123 -5.36 -17.21 -6.79
C ASP A 123 -4.25 -17.38 -5.74
N THR A 124 -4.41 -16.87 -4.53
CA THR A 124 -3.48 -17.08 -3.42
C THR A 124 -4.18 -17.01 -2.07
N ALA A 125 -3.70 -17.82 -1.11
CA ALA A 125 -4.21 -17.78 0.26
C ALA A 125 -3.92 -16.44 0.96
N HIS A 126 -2.84 -15.74 0.56
CA HIS A 126 -2.40 -14.49 1.17
C HIS A 126 -1.81 -13.53 0.11
N PRO A 127 -2.61 -12.69 -0.56
CA PRO A 127 -2.16 -11.72 -1.55
C PRO A 127 -1.13 -10.72 -1.02
N CYS A 128 -1.12 -10.44 0.30
CA CYS A 128 -0.06 -9.66 0.93
C CYS A 128 1.35 -10.26 0.74
N ASP A 129 1.46 -11.59 0.60
CA ASP A 129 2.72 -12.24 0.28
C ASP A 129 3.20 -11.84 -1.12
N LYS A 130 2.30 -11.81 -2.13
CA LYS A 130 2.63 -11.35 -3.49
C LYS A 130 3.15 -9.91 -3.47
N ILE A 131 2.55 -9.04 -2.65
CA ILE A 131 3.02 -7.65 -2.47
C ILE A 131 4.43 -7.64 -1.91
N PHE A 132 4.70 -8.44 -0.87
CA PHE A 132 6.03 -8.55 -0.29
C PHE A 132 7.08 -8.98 -1.31
N TRP A 133 6.81 -10.01 -2.13
CA TRP A 133 7.72 -10.43 -3.20
C TRP A 133 7.97 -9.31 -4.21
N TYR A 134 6.95 -8.52 -4.53
CA TYR A 134 7.06 -7.40 -5.46
C TYR A 134 7.98 -6.29 -4.92
N MET A 135 8.05 -6.13 -3.60
CA MET A 135 8.87 -5.10 -2.95
C MET A 135 10.32 -5.54 -2.68
N ASN A 136 10.60 -6.85 -2.68
CA ASN A 136 11.92 -7.42 -2.38
C ASN A 136 12.64 -8.04 -3.59
N SER A 137 12.07 -7.96 -4.80
CA SER A 137 12.69 -8.40 -6.06
C SER A 137 13.34 -7.24 -6.81
#